data_AF-K1U7B7-F1
#
_entry.id   AF-K1U7B7-F1
#
_cell.length_a   1.000
_cell.length_b   1.000
_cell.length_c   1.000
_cell.angle_alpha   90.00
_cell.angle_beta   90.00
_cell.angle_gamma   90.00
#
_symmetry.space_group_name_H-M   'P 1'
#
loop_
_entity.id
_entity.type
_entity.pdbx_description
1 polymer ?
#
loop_
_entity_poly.entity_id
_entity_poly.type
_entity_poly.pdbx_seq_one_letter_code
_entity_poly.pdbx_strand_id
1 'polypeptide(L)'
;KETLRIRKVMNEDSEQAITDAKYGFITGALKETFTDNHLEKEQTTRVIDSIVTHRIWGYPIFFLFLYIMFEGTFVLGDYPMQGIEWLVDQLGNLIRNNMAEGPLKDLLIDGIIGGVGGVIVFLPNILILYFFISILEDSGYMARAAFIMDKIMHRMGLHGKSFIPLIMGFGCNVPA
;
A
#
# COMPACT_ATOMS: atom_id res chain seq x y z
N LYS A 1 44.23 -16.21 28.23
CA LYS A 1 44.80 -17.46 27.68
C LYS A 1 43.69 -18.45 27.29
N GLU A 2 42.60 -18.57 28.08
CA GLU A 2 41.38 -19.33 27.73
C GLU A 2 40.72 -18.94 26.38
N THR A 3 40.53 -17.65 26.13
CA THR A 3 39.81 -17.11 24.95
C THR A 3 40.45 -17.48 23.60
N LEU A 4 41.79 -17.52 23.54
CA LEU A 4 42.54 -17.93 22.35
C LEU A 4 42.42 -19.45 22.08
N ARG A 5 42.13 -20.25 23.10
CA ARG A 5 41.97 -21.70 22.98
C ARG A 5 40.61 -22.07 22.41
N ILE A 6 39.55 -21.34 22.80
CA ILE A 6 38.18 -21.50 22.29
C ILE A 6 38.11 -21.14 20.80
N ARG A 7 38.71 -20.00 20.41
CA ARG A 7 38.76 -19.55 19.00
C ARG A 7 39.45 -20.54 18.06
N LYS A 8 40.43 -21.31 18.55
CA LYS A 8 41.23 -22.25 17.74
C LYS A 8 40.57 -23.61 17.53
N VAL A 9 39.62 -23.98 18.39
CA VAL A 9 38.90 -25.28 18.31
C VAL A 9 37.54 -25.13 17.63
N MET A 10 36.87 -23.99 17.81
CA MET A 10 35.53 -23.76 17.25
C MET A 10 35.50 -22.79 16.07
N ASN A 11 36.64 -22.17 15.72
CA ASN A 11 36.77 -21.17 14.64
C ASN A 11 35.78 -19.98 14.74
N GLU A 12 35.19 -19.76 15.91
CA GLU A 12 34.16 -18.77 16.17
C GLU A 12 34.56 -17.93 17.38
N ASP A 13 34.09 -16.68 17.42
CA ASP A 13 34.34 -15.79 18.55
C ASP A 13 33.63 -16.31 19.80
N SER A 14 34.22 -16.14 20.98
CA SER A 14 33.68 -16.68 22.24
C SER A 14 32.24 -16.21 22.53
N GLU A 15 31.85 -15.06 21.99
CA GLU A 15 30.47 -14.54 22.06
C GLU A 15 29.49 -15.29 21.14
N GLN A 16 29.93 -15.73 19.96
CA GLN A 16 29.11 -16.52 19.02
C GLN A 16 28.82 -17.90 19.60
N ALA A 17 29.84 -18.57 20.15
CA ALA A 17 29.68 -19.89 20.77
C ALA A 17 28.69 -19.88 21.95
N ILE A 18 28.67 -18.80 22.76
CA ILE A 18 27.73 -18.66 23.87
C ILE A 18 26.30 -18.38 23.35
N THR A 19 26.19 -17.62 22.28
CA THR A 19 24.91 -17.28 21.64
C THR A 19 24.27 -18.53 21.04
N ASP A 20 25.03 -19.33 20.30
CA ASP A 20 24.56 -20.58 19.70
C ASP A 20 24.17 -21.62 20.75
N ALA A 21 24.91 -21.70 21.86
CA ALA A 21 24.55 -22.57 22.97
C ALA A 21 23.20 -22.15 23.62
N LYS A 22 22.95 -20.85 23.78
CA LYS A 22 21.68 -20.32 24.31
C LYS A 22 20.52 -20.58 23.34
N TYR A 23 20.68 -20.27 22.06
CA TYR A 23 19.64 -20.53 21.05
C TYR A 23 19.39 -22.02 20.85
N GLY A 24 20.43 -22.86 20.94
CA GLY A 24 20.30 -24.32 20.90
C GLY A 24 19.47 -24.86 22.08
N PHE A 25 19.69 -24.32 23.29
CA PHE A 25 18.89 -24.70 24.46
C PHE A 25 17.43 -24.25 24.32
N ILE A 26 17.19 -23.02 23.87
CA ILE A 26 15.83 -22.49 23.65
C ILE A 26 15.09 -23.31 22.59
N THR A 27 15.76 -23.65 21.48
CA THR A 27 15.18 -24.46 20.40
C THR A 27 14.88 -25.88 20.86
N GLY A 28 15.76 -26.48 21.65
CA GLY A 28 15.54 -27.80 22.25
C GLY A 28 14.37 -27.81 23.23
N ALA A 29 14.30 -26.81 24.12
CA ALA A 29 13.21 -26.66 25.08
C ALA A 29 11.85 -26.40 24.38
N LEU A 30 11.84 -25.57 23.33
CA LEU A 30 10.65 -25.37 22.49
C LEU A 30 10.23 -26.68 21.83
N LYS A 31 11.15 -27.45 21.25
CA LYS A 31 10.82 -28.71 20.57
C LYS A 31 10.19 -29.76 21.49
N GLU A 32 10.58 -29.77 22.76
CA GLU A 32 10.08 -30.72 23.75
C GLU A 32 8.74 -30.30 24.39
N THR A 33 8.48 -28.98 24.45
CA THR A 33 7.28 -28.43 25.12
C THR A 33 6.20 -27.92 24.15
N PHE A 34 6.56 -27.71 22.89
CA PHE A 34 5.68 -27.19 21.85
C PHE A 34 5.34 -28.29 20.84
N THR A 35 4.18 -28.91 21.02
CA THR A 35 3.53 -29.70 19.97
C THR A 35 2.91 -28.76 18.96
N ASP A 36 3.55 -28.63 17.81
CA ASP A 36 3.06 -27.84 16.69
C ASP A 36 1.79 -28.49 16.10
N ASN A 37 0.64 -27.84 16.29
CA ASN A 37 -0.65 -28.30 15.77
C ASN A 37 -1.04 -27.57 14.46
N HIS A 38 -0.05 -27.04 13.72
CA HIS A 38 -0.28 -26.17 12.55
C HIS A 38 0.13 -26.73 11.20
N LEU A 39 0.15 -28.06 11.04
CA LEU A 39 0.48 -28.70 9.76
C LEU A 39 -0.55 -28.46 8.63
N GLU A 40 -1.82 -28.16 8.95
CA GLU A 40 -2.84 -27.89 7.91
C GLU A 40 -2.87 -26.45 7.39
N LYS A 41 -2.40 -25.46 8.17
CA LYS A 41 -2.36 -24.05 7.74
C LYS A 41 -1.15 -23.72 6.84
N GLU A 42 -0.16 -24.60 6.81
CA GLU A 42 1.00 -24.45 5.92
C GLU A 42 0.67 -24.73 4.45
N GLN A 43 -0.34 -25.54 4.12
CA GLN A 43 -0.55 -25.96 2.72
C GLN A 43 -1.14 -24.85 1.84
N THR A 44 -2.04 -24.02 2.36
CA THR A 44 -2.55 -22.83 1.64
C THR A 44 -1.52 -21.71 1.57
N THR A 45 -0.72 -21.54 2.63
CA THR A 45 0.39 -20.58 2.71
C THR A 45 1.50 -20.92 1.70
N ARG A 46 1.83 -22.20 1.52
CA ARG A 46 2.89 -22.67 0.62
C ARG A 46 2.61 -22.47 -0.87
N VAL A 47 1.34 -22.50 -1.31
CA VAL A 47 1.00 -22.27 -2.73
C VAL A 47 1.11 -20.79 -3.07
N ILE A 48 0.68 -19.91 -2.16
CA ILE A 48 0.87 -18.47 -2.28
C ILE A 48 2.36 -18.13 -2.23
N ASP A 49 3.13 -18.73 -1.31
CA ASP A 49 4.58 -18.53 -1.24
C ASP A 49 5.30 -19.05 -2.49
N SER A 50 4.89 -20.17 -3.10
CA SER A 50 5.51 -20.64 -4.34
C SER A 50 5.28 -19.72 -5.54
N ILE A 51 4.11 -19.07 -5.61
CA ILE A 51 3.77 -18.11 -6.68
C ILE A 51 4.45 -16.75 -6.43
N VAL A 52 4.57 -16.34 -5.16
CA VAL A 52 5.16 -15.06 -4.77
C VAL A 52 6.69 -15.09 -4.73
N THR A 53 7.32 -16.26 -4.49
CA THR A 53 8.77 -16.35 -4.23
C THR A 53 9.61 -16.62 -5.48
N HIS A 54 9.02 -16.86 -6.66
CA HIS A 54 9.82 -16.88 -7.88
C HIS A 54 10.24 -15.45 -8.23
N ARG A 55 11.55 -15.15 -8.12
CA ARG A 55 12.22 -13.84 -8.36
C ARG A 55 11.81 -13.09 -9.65
N ILE A 56 11.18 -13.78 -10.60
CA ILE A 56 10.70 -13.26 -11.88
C ILE A 56 9.18 -13.00 -11.88
N TRP A 57 8.37 -13.76 -11.12
CA TRP A 57 6.91 -13.59 -11.07
C TRP A 57 6.46 -12.48 -10.11
N GLY A 58 7.31 -12.10 -9.15
CA GLY A 58 7.04 -10.96 -8.27
C GLY A 58 6.83 -9.63 -9.02
N TYR A 59 7.52 -9.42 -10.15
CA TYR A 59 7.37 -8.20 -10.94
C TYR A 59 6.02 -8.14 -11.70
N PRO A 60 5.62 -9.15 -12.50
CA PRO A 60 4.30 -9.20 -13.13
C PRO A 60 3.15 -9.07 -12.13
N ILE A 61 3.23 -9.76 -10.99
CA ILE A 61 2.17 -9.73 -9.98
C ILE A 61 2.05 -8.33 -9.38
N PHE A 62 3.17 -7.67 -9.10
CA PHE A 62 3.18 -6.29 -8.61
C PHE A 62 2.54 -5.31 -9.61
N PHE A 63 2.92 -5.38 -10.89
CA PHE A 63 2.32 -4.52 -11.93
C PHE A 63 0.84 -4.82 -12.16
N LEU A 64 0.43 -6.09 -12.10
CA LEU A 64 -0.97 -6.49 -12.17
C LEU A 64 -1.77 -5.93 -10.99
N PHE A 65 -1.23 -6.01 -9.78
CA PHE A 65 -1.87 -5.46 -8.59
C PHE A 65 -2.02 -3.95 -8.68
N LEU A 66 -0.96 -3.26 -9.11
CA LEU A 66 -0.97 -1.83 -9.33
C LEU A 66 -2.00 -1.46 -10.39
N TYR A 67 -2.04 -2.19 -11.52
CA TYR A 67 -3.05 -2.01 -12.56
C TYR A 67 -4.47 -2.17 -12.02
N ILE A 68 -4.76 -3.26 -11.29
CA ILE A 68 -6.09 -3.51 -10.71
C ILE A 68 -6.47 -2.43 -9.69
N MET A 69 -5.52 -1.99 -8.87
CA MET A 69 -5.77 -0.93 -7.88
C MET A 69 -6.11 0.39 -8.55
N PHE A 70 -5.37 0.79 -9.59
CA PHE A 70 -5.62 2.02 -10.33
C PHE A 70 -6.91 1.94 -11.15
N GLU A 71 -7.07 0.90 -11.96
CA GLU A 71 -8.27 0.67 -12.77
C GLU A 71 -9.51 0.56 -11.88
N GLY A 72 -9.41 -0.20 -10.79
CA GLY A 72 -10.48 -0.34 -9.81
C GLY A 72 -10.83 0.98 -9.14
N THR A 73 -9.84 1.80 -8.79
CA THR A 73 -10.08 3.12 -8.18
C THR A 73 -10.79 4.07 -9.15
N PHE A 74 -10.36 4.13 -10.42
CA PHE A 74 -10.99 5.01 -11.40
C PHE A 74 -12.37 4.52 -11.83
N VAL A 75 -12.51 3.23 -12.14
CA VAL A 75 -13.80 2.66 -12.58
C VAL A 75 -14.83 2.73 -11.44
N LEU A 76 -14.47 2.36 -10.21
CA LEU A 76 -15.41 2.42 -9.09
C LEU A 76 -15.64 3.85 -8.60
N GLY A 77 -14.64 4.73 -8.73
CA GLY A 77 -14.70 6.13 -8.33
C GLY A 77 -15.47 7.02 -9.29
N ASP A 78 -15.51 6.68 -10.58
CA ASP A 78 -16.25 7.42 -11.60
C ASP A 78 -17.77 7.47 -11.30
N TYR A 79 -18.35 6.36 -10.83
CA TYR A 79 -19.77 6.31 -10.45
C TYR A 79 -20.17 7.34 -9.37
N PRO A 80 -19.54 7.37 -8.18
CA PRO A 80 -19.84 8.38 -7.17
C PRO A 80 -19.39 9.78 -7.57
N MET A 81 -18.31 9.92 -8.34
CA MET A 81 -17.84 11.20 -8.86
C MET A 81 -18.92 11.89 -9.69
N GLN A 82 -19.47 11.21 -10.70
CA GLN A 82 -20.57 11.72 -11.53
C GLN A 82 -21.83 12.03 -10.72
N GLY A 83 -22.14 11.20 -9.70
CA GLY A 83 -23.27 11.44 -8.82
C GLY A 83 -23.14 12.73 -8.01
N ILE A 84 -21.93 13.03 -7.52
CA ILE A 84 -21.63 14.27 -6.81
C ILE A 84 -21.63 15.45 -7.78
N GLU A 85 -21.04 15.33 -8.97
CA GLU A 85 -21.07 16.38 -9.99
C GLU A 85 -22.50 16.77 -10.34
N TRP A 86 -23.36 15.78 -10.58
CA TRP A 86 -24.77 16.02 -10.84
C TRP A 86 -25.45 16.75 -9.68
N LEU A 87 -25.21 16.34 -8.43
CA LEU A 87 -25.76 17.02 -7.24
C LEU A 87 -25.30 18.48 -7.11
N VAL A 88 -24.01 18.72 -7.34
CA VAL A 88 -23.42 20.06 -7.30
C VAL A 88 -24.02 20.94 -8.40
N ASP A 89 -24.17 20.41 -9.61
CA ASP A 89 -24.78 21.13 -10.73
C ASP A 89 -26.27 21.44 -10.47
N GLN A 90 -27.03 20.49 -9.93
CA GLN A 90 -28.42 20.72 -9.53
C GLN A 90 -28.54 21.81 -8.46
N LEU A 91 -27.65 21.83 -7.46
CA LEU A 91 -27.60 22.89 -6.44
C LEU A 91 -27.27 24.25 -7.07
N GLY A 92 -26.30 24.29 -7.98
CA GLY A 92 -25.95 25.51 -8.73
C GLY A 92 -27.13 26.04 -9.54
N ASN A 93 -27.82 25.16 -10.26
CA ASN A 93 -28.99 25.50 -11.07
C ASN A 93 -30.19 25.98 -10.23
N LEU A 94 -30.39 25.41 -9.03
CA LEU A 94 -31.45 25.83 -8.12
C LEU A 94 -31.23 27.27 -7.62
N ILE A 95 -29.98 27.64 -7.31
CA ILE A 95 -29.63 29.01 -6.96
C ILE A 95 -29.73 29.94 -8.19
N ARG A 96 -29.33 29.47 -9.39
CA ARG A 96 -29.46 30.26 -10.63
C ARG A 96 -30.90 30.65 -10.92
N ASN A 97 -31.85 29.74 -10.69
CA ASN A 97 -33.27 29.93 -11.00
C ASN A 97 -34.05 30.71 -9.94
N ASN A 98 -33.58 30.72 -8.69
CA ASN A 98 -34.31 31.33 -7.56
C ASN A 98 -33.77 32.70 -7.13
N MET A 99 -32.67 33.18 -7.73
CA MET A 99 -32.00 34.43 -7.35
C MET A 99 -31.80 35.37 -8.55
N ALA A 100 -32.05 36.66 -8.33
CA ALA A 100 -31.82 37.72 -9.32
C ALA A 100 -30.32 37.84 -9.65
N GLU A 101 -30.02 38.29 -10.88
CA GLU A 101 -28.63 38.44 -11.31
C GLU A 101 -27.87 39.49 -10.50
N GLY A 102 -26.65 39.15 -10.08
CA GLY A 102 -25.78 40.06 -9.36
C GLY A 102 -24.50 39.39 -8.82
N PRO A 103 -23.53 40.18 -8.31
CA PRO A 103 -22.21 39.67 -7.91
C PRO A 103 -22.24 38.61 -6.80
N LEU A 104 -23.27 38.65 -5.95
CA LEU A 104 -23.49 37.65 -4.89
C LEU A 104 -23.88 36.27 -5.46
N LYS A 105 -24.64 36.25 -6.56
CA LYS A 105 -25.05 35.03 -7.26
C LYS A 105 -23.83 34.35 -7.87
N ASP A 106 -22.99 35.11 -8.56
CA ASP A 106 -21.76 34.61 -9.18
C ASP A 106 -20.77 34.09 -8.12
N LEU A 107 -20.64 34.80 -6.98
CA LEU A 107 -19.81 34.34 -5.87
C LEU A 107 -20.31 33.01 -5.27
N LEU A 108 -21.63 32.83 -5.14
CA LEU A 108 -22.20 31.61 -4.59
C LEU A 108 -22.07 30.43 -5.54
N ILE A 109 -22.37 30.64 -6.83
CA ILE A 109 -22.40 29.55 -7.81
C ILE A 109 -21.00 29.22 -8.29
N ASP A 110 -20.26 30.19 -8.82
CA ASP A 110 -18.97 29.92 -9.44
C ASP A 110 -17.84 29.93 -8.38
N GLY A 111 -17.99 30.72 -7.31
CA GLY A 111 -17.03 30.76 -6.22
C GLY A 111 -17.18 29.57 -5.26
N ILE A 112 -18.31 29.48 -4.54
CA ILE A 112 -18.49 28.48 -3.49
C ILE A 112 -18.88 27.12 -4.07
N ILE A 113 -19.95 27.03 -4.86
CA ILE A 113 -20.44 25.75 -5.36
C ILE A 113 -19.48 25.14 -6.37
N GLY A 114 -18.98 25.93 -7.32
CA GLY A 114 -17.97 25.48 -8.27
C GLY A 114 -16.66 25.10 -7.58
N GLY A 115 -16.15 25.96 -6.69
CA GLY A 115 -14.89 25.72 -5.99
C GLY A 115 -14.94 24.52 -5.03
N VAL A 116 -15.92 24.49 -4.13
CA VAL A 116 -16.07 23.40 -3.14
C VAL A 116 -16.57 22.12 -3.83
N GLY A 117 -17.47 22.25 -4.79
CA GLY A 117 -17.95 21.13 -5.60
C GLY A 117 -16.81 20.41 -6.29
N GLY A 118 -15.88 21.15 -6.90
CA GLY A 118 -14.67 20.58 -7.51
C GLY A 118 -13.88 19.71 -6.52
N VAL A 119 -13.63 20.17 -5.29
CA VAL A 119 -12.89 19.39 -4.28
C VAL A 119 -13.66 18.15 -3.83
N ILE A 120 -14.98 18.27 -3.62
CA ILE A 120 -15.82 17.16 -3.13
C ILE A 120 -15.94 16.05 -4.18
N VAL A 121 -15.96 16.40 -5.47
CA VAL A 121 -16.04 15.45 -6.58
C VAL A 121 -14.83 14.49 -6.62
N PHE A 122 -13.64 14.90 -6.15
CA PHE A 122 -12.46 14.04 -6.08
C PHE A 122 -12.40 13.14 -4.83
N LEU A 123 -13.21 13.45 -3.80
CA LEU A 123 -13.17 12.73 -2.53
C LEU A 123 -13.46 11.22 -2.67
N PRO A 124 -14.42 10.75 -3.48
CA PRO A 124 -14.69 9.32 -3.64
C PRO A 124 -13.47 8.53 -4.13
N ASN A 125 -12.74 9.05 -5.12
CA ASN A 125 -11.57 8.39 -5.69
C ASN A 125 -10.47 8.25 -4.63
N ILE A 126 -10.26 9.29 -3.83
CA ILE A 126 -9.29 9.27 -2.71
C ILE A 126 -9.70 8.21 -1.69
N LEU A 127 -10.98 8.15 -1.29
CA LEU A 127 -11.47 7.16 -0.32
C LEU A 127 -11.28 5.73 -0.82
N ILE A 128 -11.58 5.47 -2.10
CA ILE A 128 -11.42 4.14 -2.72
C ILE A 128 -9.93 3.76 -2.80
N LEU A 129 -9.07 4.70 -3.17
CA LEU A 129 -7.62 4.49 -3.19
C LEU A 129 -7.10 4.12 -1.79
N TYR A 130 -7.48 4.89 -0.77
CA TYR A 130 -7.10 4.61 0.62
C TYR A 130 -7.65 3.28 1.11
N PHE A 131 -8.86 2.90 0.68
CA PHE A 131 -9.42 1.58 0.97
C PHE A 131 -8.57 0.45 0.39
N PHE A 132 -8.15 0.56 -0.88
CA PHE A 132 -7.22 -0.42 -1.48
C PHE A 132 -5.86 -0.43 -0.76
N ILE A 133 -5.32 0.74 -0.39
CA ILE A 133 -4.07 0.83 0.37
C ILE A 133 -4.20 0.13 1.73
N SER A 134 -5.32 0.35 2.45
CA SER A 134 -5.59 -0.32 3.73
C SER A 134 -5.63 -1.84 3.57
N ILE A 135 -6.27 -2.35 2.51
CA ILE A 135 -6.28 -3.80 2.21
C ILE A 135 -4.86 -4.32 1.92
N LEU A 136 -4.05 -3.55 1.20
CA LEU A 136 -2.66 -3.91 0.90
C LEU A 136 -1.78 -3.90 2.15
N GLU A 137 -2.05 -3.00 3.09
CA GLU A 137 -1.39 -2.91 4.38
C GLU A 137 -1.77 -4.11 5.26
N ASP A 138 -3.07 -4.37 5.43
CA ASP A 138 -3.61 -5.47 6.25
C ASP A 138 -3.21 -6.86 5.74
N SER A 139 -3.09 -7.03 4.41
CA SER A 139 -2.62 -8.28 3.80
C SER A 139 -1.12 -8.54 3.94
N GLY A 140 -0.35 -7.58 4.47
CA GLY A 140 1.11 -7.62 4.51
C GLY A 140 1.75 -7.64 3.12
N TYR A 141 0.97 -7.41 2.05
CA TYR A 141 1.49 -7.30 0.70
C TYR A 141 2.27 -5.99 0.54
N MET A 142 1.91 -4.92 1.26
CA MET A 142 2.65 -3.65 1.28
C MET A 142 4.11 -3.85 1.70
N ALA A 143 4.39 -4.69 2.71
CA ALA A 143 5.76 -5.01 3.12
C ALA A 143 6.56 -5.74 2.01
N ARG A 144 5.91 -6.64 1.27
CA ARG A 144 6.52 -7.37 0.13
C ARG A 144 6.69 -6.47 -1.09
N ALA A 145 5.69 -5.66 -1.41
CA ALA A 145 5.69 -4.70 -2.50
C ALA A 145 6.78 -3.64 -2.29
N ALA A 146 6.90 -3.09 -1.08
CA ALA A 146 7.96 -2.14 -0.73
C ALA A 146 9.36 -2.74 -0.95
N PHE A 147 9.60 -3.99 -0.56
CA PHE A 147 10.88 -4.68 -0.80
C PHE A 147 11.19 -4.89 -2.29
N ILE A 148 10.18 -5.26 -3.10
CA ILE A 148 10.33 -5.40 -4.55
C ILE A 148 10.61 -4.04 -5.20
N MET A 149 9.90 -3.01 -4.76
CA MET A 149 9.98 -1.65 -5.27
C MET A 149 11.34 -1.00 -4.93
N ASP A 150 11.84 -1.18 -3.71
CA ASP A 150 13.18 -0.75 -3.30
C ASP A 150 14.26 -1.37 -4.19
N LYS A 151 14.11 -2.64 -4.56
CA LYS A 151 15.05 -3.35 -5.45
C LYS A 151 15.03 -2.82 -6.88
N ILE A 152 13.88 -2.41 -7.39
CA ILE A 152 13.75 -1.77 -8.72
C ILE A 152 14.35 -0.36 -8.67
N MET A 153 14.00 0.41 -7.65
CA MET A 153 14.40 1.80 -7.50
C MET A 153 15.90 1.96 -7.24
N HIS A 154 16.52 1.08 -6.43
CA HIS A 154 17.97 1.03 -6.28
C HIS A 154 18.68 0.71 -7.60
N ARG A 155 18.07 -0.11 -8.47
CA ARG A 155 18.66 -0.48 -9.76
C ARG A 155 18.55 0.63 -10.81
N MET A 156 17.56 1.51 -10.68
CA MET A 156 17.36 2.69 -11.54
C MET A 156 17.94 3.99 -10.94
N GLY A 157 18.54 3.95 -9.75
CA GLY A 157 19.21 5.10 -9.14
C GLY A 157 18.27 6.17 -8.55
N LEU A 158 16.97 5.89 -8.43
CA LEU A 158 15.99 6.79 -7.82
C LEU A 158 15.67 6.36 -6.39
N HIS A 159 15.57 7.32 -5.47
CA HIS A 159 15.28 7.06 -4.07
C HIS A 159 13.79 6.75 -3.87
N GLY A 160 13.45 5.69 -3.10
CA GLY A 160 12.09 5.18 -2.78
C GLY A 160 10.97 6.20 -2.56
N LYS A 161 11.34 7.45 -2.24
CA LYS A 161 10.45 8.58 -1.94
C LYS A 161 9.77 9.22 -3.15
N SER A 162 10.17 8.90 -4.39
CA SER A 162 9.57 9.50 -5.61
C SER A 162 8.43 8.70 -6.21
N PHE A 163 8.28 7.43 -5.83
CA PHE A 163 7.23 6.56 -6.39
C PHE A 163 5.85 6.86 -5.80
N ILE A 164 5.76 7.13 -4.50
CA ILE A 164 4.52 7.54 -3.84
C ILE A 164 3.99 8.85 -4.46
N PRO A 165 4.82 9.89 -4.69
CA PRO A 165 4.43 11.08 -5.45
C PRO A 165 4.00 10.79 -6.90
N LEU A 166 4.65 9.84 -7.58
CA LEU A 166 4.28 9.47 -8.95
C LEU A 166 2.90 8.81 -9.00
N ILE A 167 2.63 7.87 -8.08
CA ILE A 167 1.31 7.22 -7.97
C ILE A 167 0.24 8.23 -7.58
N MET A 168 0.50 9.09 -6.59
CA MET A 168 -0.40 10.18 -6.21
C MET A 168 -0.63 11.14 -7.38
N GLY A 169 0.41 11.43 -8.16
CA GLY A 169 0.34 12.29 -9.35
C GLY A 169 -0.39 11.68 -10.53
N PHE A 170 -0.44 10.36 -10.68
CA PHE A 170 -1.26 9.69 -11.71
C PHE A 170 -2.68 9.37 -11.24
N GLY A 171 -2.87 9.05 -9.95
CA GLY A 171 -4.14 8.60 -9.37
C GLY A 171 -5.07 9.71 -8.92
N CYS A 172 -4.51 10.85 -8.51
CA CYS A 172 -5.25 11.99 -7.98
C CYS A 172 -5.16 13.24 -8.88
N ASN A 173 -4.67 13.12 -10.12
CA ASN A 173 -4.65 14.28 -11.00
C ASN A 173 -6.08 14.64 -11.39
N VAL A 174 -6.49 15.83 -10.99
CA VAL A 174 -7.66 16.52 -11.52
C VAL A 174 -7.46 16.60 -13.04
N PRO A 175 -8.36 16.07 -13.88
CA PRO A 175 -8.27 16.31 -15.30
C PRO A 175 -8.41 17.83 -15.51
N ALA A 176 -7.32 18.44 -15.97
CA ALA A 176 -7.28 19.84 -16.38
C ALA A 176 -7.88 20.01 -17.77
#